data_AF-A0A9D6URQ1-F1
#
_entry.id   AF-A0A9D6URQ1-F1
#
_cell.length_a   1.000
_cell.length_b   1.000
_cell.length_c   1.000
_cell.angle_alpha   90.00
_cell.angle_beta   90.00
_cell.angle_gamma   90.00
#
_symmetry.space_group_name_H-M   'P 1'
#
loop_
_entity.id
_entity.type
_entity.pdbx_description
1 polymer ?
#
loop_
_entity_poly.entity_id
_entity_poly.type
_entity_poly.pdbx_seq_one_letter_code
_entity_poly.pdbx_strand_id
1 'polypeptide(L)'
;MPALNRRHFLAASGATALQPLESRKKPMTGIQVGAVSFVDEGVEPVLDTFQERAAVNTLFIATFTYGRGIAGRQVAGQPLPDHGKQEYDTGFRGGAFHNVNLAYYKDTILKDVRSRDYGNFDVLQSVIPQARKRGMAVICWFEDVWRNDVPHIDRLQEKDLYGRNAGTLCFNNPDHRAWLLGMTENLVRDYDVD
;
A
#
# COMPACT_ATOMS: atom_id res chain seq x y z
N MET A 1 -68.13 5.27 -32.27
CA MET A 1 -66.78 5.14 -31.68
C MET A 1 -65.95 6.32 -32.14
N PRO A 2 -65.55 7.26 -31.27
CA PRO A 2 -64.77 8.42 -31.70
C PRO A 2 -63.28 8.06 -31.79
N ALA A 3 -62.62 8.51 -32.86
CA ALA A 3 -61.21 8.28 -33.13
C ALA A 3 -60.30 9.10 -32.21
N LEU A 4 -59.27 8.44 -31.65
CA LEU A 4 -58.23 9.08 -30.85
C LEU A 4 -57.36 9.99 -31.73
N ASN A 5 -57.31 11.27 -31.39
CA ASN A 5 -56.53 12.30 -32.07
C ASN A 5 -55.12 12.41 -31.46
N ARG A 6 -54.10 12.66 -32.31
CA ARG A 6 -52.65 12.70 -31.99
C ARG A 6 -52.23 13.70 -30.90
N ARG A 7 -53.12 14.58 -30.44
CA ARG A 7 -52.81 15.66 -29.50
C ARG A 7 -52.82 15.27 -28.02
N HIS A 8 -53.30 14.08 -27.65
CA HIS A 8 -53.24 13.62 -26.25
C HIS A 8 -51.92 12.93 -25.86
N PHE A 9 -51.01 12.65 -26.80
CA PHE A 9 -49.75 11.96 -26.50
C PHE A 9 -48.60 12.87 -26.04
N LEU A 10 -48.78 14.20 -26.04
CA LEU A 10 -47.71 15.16 -25.74
C LEU A 10 -47.84 15.88 -24.38
N ALA A 11 -48.84 15.54 -23.56
CA ALA A 11 -49.06 16.19 -22.27
C ALA A 11 -48.54 15.40 -21.05
N ALA A 12 -47.80 14.30 -21.25
CA ALA A 12 -47.27 13.46 -20.16
C ALA A 12 -45.72 13.42 -20.09
N SER A 13 -45.02 14.17 -20.92
CA SER A 13 -43.55 14.23 -20.94
C SER A 13 -43.03 15.44 -20.14
N GLY A 14 -43.48 15.58 -18.90
CA GLY A 14 -43.04 16.61 -17.97
C GLY A 14 -42.34 15.99 -16.77
N ALA A 15 -41.01 16.19 -16.71
CA ALA A 15 -40.15 16.05 -15.54
C ALA A 15 -40.01 14.65 -14.90
N THR A 16 -39.40 13.71 -15.62
CA THR A 16 -38.46 12.82 -14.93
C THR A 16 -37.22 13.65 -14.59
N ALA A 17 -37.05 13.99 -13.31
CA ALA A 17 -35.76 14.43 -12.82
C ALA A 17 -34.73 13.39 -13.28
N LEU A 18 -33.75 13.80 -14.09
CA LEU A 18 -32.55 13.02 -14.34
C LEU A 18 -31.86 12.88 -12.98
N GLN A 19 -32.20 11.81 -12.25
CA GLN A 19 -31.33 11.35 -11.20
C GLN A 19 -29.96 11.12 -11.86
N PRO A 20 -28.87 11.69 -11.31
CA PRO A 20 -27.55 11.31 -11.77
C PRO A 20 -27.52 9.78 -11.71
N LEU A 21 -27.26 9.13 -12.85
CA LEU A 21 -26.83 7.75 -12.83
C LEU A 21 -25.65 7.73 -11.88
N GLU A 22 -25.82 7.15 -10.69
CA GLU A 22 -24.67 6.89 -9.82
C GLU A 22 -23.66 6.18 -10.71
N SER A 23 -22.49 6.82 -10.89
CA SER A 23 -21.42 6.19 -11.64
C SER A 23 -21.11 4.90 -10.91
N ARG A 24 -21.54 3.77 -11.47
CA ARG A 24 -21.30 2.47 -10.87
C ARG A 24 -19.80 2.39 -10.63
N LYS A 25 -19.39 2.34 -9.36
CA LYS A 25 -17.96 2.27 -9.00
C LYS A 25 -17.37 1.11 -9.79
N LYS A 26 -16.28 1.38 -10.52
CA LYS A 26 -15.57 0.32 -11.25
C LYS A 26 -15.20 -0.77 -10.24
N PRO A 27 -15.35 -2.06 -10.59
CA PRO A 27 -14.87 -3.13 -9.71
C PRO A 27 -13.38 -2.95 -9.46
N MET A 28 -12.93 -3.26 -8.25
CA MET A 28 -11.52 -3.17 -7.87
C MET A 28 -10.73 -4.29 -8.56
N THR A 29 -9.73 -3.90 -9.36
CA THR A 29 -8.68 -4.78 -9.89
C THR A 29 -7.38 -4.37 -9.22
N GLY A 30 -7.00 -5.13 -8.20
CA GLY A 30 -5.90 -4.81 -7.29
C GLY A 30 -4.60 -5.53 -7.64
N ILE A 31 -3.47 -4.89 -7.37
CA ILE A 31 -2.15 -5.54 -7.36
C ILE A 31 -1.36 -5.17 -6.11
N GLN A 32 -0.70 -6.15 -5.47
CA GLN A 32 0.30 -5.88 -4.44
C GLN A 32 1.63 -5.58 -5.09
N VAL A 33 2.28 -4.50 -4.66
CA VAL A 33 3.55 -4.05 -5.25
C VAL A 33 4.47 -3.46 -4.19
N GLY A 34 5.73 -3.90 -4.20
CA GLY A 34 6.77 -3.40 -3.31
C GLY A 34 7.54 -2.22 -3.90
N ALA A 35 8.24 -1.47 -3.05
CA ALA A 35 9.05 -0.33 -3.48
C ALA A 35 10.11 -0.70 -4.54
N VAL A 36 10.65 -1.93 -4.47
CA VAL A 36 11.70 -2.41 -5.37
C VAL A 36 11.29 -2.39 -6.85
N SER A 37 10.03 -2.69 -7.17
CA SER A 37 9.53 -2.66 -8.56
C SER A 37 9.67 -1.27 -9.16
N PHE A 38 9.31 -0.23 -8.40
CA PHE A 38 9.43 1.16 -8.84
C PHE A 38 10.88 1.66 -8.88
N VAL A 39 11.73 1.16 -7.99
CA VAL A 39 13.16 1.48 -7.97
C VAL A 39 13.88 0.86 -9.17
N ASP A 40 13.50 -0.35 -9.56
CA ASP A 40 14.18 -1.09 -10.63
C ASP A 40 13.70 -0.68 -12.03
N GLU A 41 12.39 -0.47 -12.19
CA GLU A 41 11.77 -0.30 -13.51
C GLU A 41 11.24 1.13 -13.74
N GLY A 42 11.22 1.95 -12.69
CA GLY A 42 10.68 3.30 -12.70
C GLY A 42 9.18 3.34 -12.37
N VAL A 43 8.73 4.47 -11.80
CA VAL A 43 7.33 4.63 -11.38
C VAL A 43 6.36 4.57 -12.56
N GLU A 44 6.55 5.41 -13.57
CA GLU A 44 5.61 5.50 -14.69
C GLU A 44 5.53 4.19 -15.52
N PRO A 45 6.65 3.55 -15.92
CA PRO A 45 6.60 2.30 -16.68
C PRO A 45 5.87 1.16 -15.96
N VAL A 46 6.06 1.03 -14.65
CA VAL A 46 5.36 0.03 -13.83
C VAL A 46 3.85 0.30 -13.84
N LEU A 47 3.45 1.56 -13.61
CA LEU A 47 2.03 1.92 -13.60
C LEU A 47 1.38 1.77 -14.97
N ASP A 48 2.09 2.10 -16.05
CA ASP A 48 1.61 1.89 -17.43
C ASP A 48 1.40 0.40 -17.70
N THR A 49 2.37 -0.43 -17.32
CA THR A 49 2.27 -1.90 -17.44
C THR A 49 1.05 -2.45 -16.69
N PHE A 50 0.85 -2.01 -15.44
CA PHE A 50 -0.29 -2.44 -14.64
C PHE A 50 -1.63 -2.02 -15.26
N GLN A 51 -1.71 -0.79 -15.79
CA GLN A 51 -2.92 -0.28 -16.43
C GLN A 51 -3.21 -1.01 -17.74
N GLU A 52 -2.23 -1.05 -18.64
CA GLU A 52 -2.41 -1.48 -20.03
C GLU A 52 -2.54 -3.00 -20.15
N ARG A 53 -1.79 -3.76 -19.35
CA ARG A 53 -1.75 -5.22 -19.49
C ARG A 53 -2.74 -5.95 -18.60
N ALA A 54 -3.10 -5.37 -17.46
CA ALA A 54 -3.92 -6.05 -16.45
C ALA A 54 -5.15 -5.24 -16.02
N ALA A 55 -5.37 -4.04 -16.58
CA ALA A 55 -6.47 -3.15 -16.20
C ALA A 55 -6.53 -2.88 -14.69
N VAL A 56 -5.36 -2.87 -14.03
CA VAL A 56 -5.23 -2.56 -12.60
C VAL A 56 -5.74 -1.14 -12.37
N ASN A 57 -6.56 -0.99 -11.34
CA ASN A 57 -7.09 0.30 -10.92
C ASN A 57 -6.87 0.57 -9.42
N THR A 58 -6.21 -0.34 -8.70
CA THR A 58 -5.89 -0.17 -7.28
C THR A 58 -4.53 -0.78 -6.97
N LEU A 59 -3.64 0.01 -6.38
CA LEU A 59 -2.33 -0.42 -5.93
C LEU A 59 -2.39 -0.70 -4.43
N PHE A 60 -1.93 -1.88 -4.03
CA PHE A 60 -1.66 -2.23 -2.64
C PHE A 60 -0.15 -2.13 -2.42
N ILE A 61 0.31 -0.94 -1.99
CA ILE A 61 1.73 -0.66 -1.85
C ILE A 61 2.22 -1.18 -0.50
N ALA A 62 3.23 -2.06 -0.52
CA ALA A 62 3.90 -2.52 0.69
C ALA A 62 4.73 -1.37 1.28
N THR A 63 4.22 -0.75 2.35
CA THR A 63 4.82 0.45 2.95
C THR A 63 5.81 0.13 4.05
N PHE A 64 5.67 -1.01 4.72
CA PHE A 64 6.60 -1.46 5.76
C PHE A 64 6.72 -2.98 5.80
N THR A 65 7.96 -3.47 5.90
CA THR A 65 8.28 -4.86 6.22
C THR A 65 9.78 -5.05 6.51
N TYR A 66 10.15 -5.93 7.42
CA TYR A 66 11.51 -6.49 7.50
C TYR A 66 11.68 -7.83 6.78
N GLY A 67 10.58 -8.41 6.29
CA GLY A 67 10.51 -9.62 5.48
C GLY A 67 10.82 -9.35 4.01
N ARG A 68 11.34 -10.38 3.34
CA ARG A 68 11.66 -10.32 1.90
C ARG A 68 10.46 -10.57 1.00
N GLY A 69 9.41 -11.20 1.52
CA GLY A 69 8.28 -11.71 0.72
C GLY A 69 7.56 -10.64 -0.09
N ILE A 70 7.55 -9.38 0.41
CA ILE A 70 6.74 -8.29 -0.17
C ILE A 70 7.59 -7.08 -0.60
N ALA A 71 8.90 -7.11 -0.35
CA ALA A 71 9.79 -5.97 -0.61
C ALA A 71 11.21 -6.34 -1.09
N GLY A 72 11.62 -7.60 -0.96
CA GLY A 72 12.93 -8.04 -1.44
C GLY A 72 12.87 -8.50 -2.91
N ARG A 73 14.03 -8.63 -3.53
CA ARG A 73 14.19 -9.37 -4.79
C ARG A 73 14.21 -10.88 -4.52
N GLN A 74 14.26 -11.62 -5.62
CA GLN A 74 14.31 -13.08 -5.61
C GLN A 74 15.39 -13.62 -4.66
N VAL A 75 15.10 -14.75 -4.02
CA VAL A 75 16.04 -15.44 -3.13
C VAL A 75 17.22 -15.98 -3.94
N ALA A 76 18.44 -15.75 -3.46
CA ALA A 76 19.65 -16.22 -4.14
C ALA A 76 19.61 -17.73 -4.41
N GLY A 77 19.91 -18.12 -5.65
CA GLY A 77 19.86 -19.50 -6.12
C GLY A 77 18.52 -19.93 -6.72
N GLN A 78 17.49 -19.09 -6.66
CA GLN A 78 16.24 -19.28 -7.40
C GLN A 78 16.27 -18.52 -8.74
N PRO A 79 15.60 -19.01 -9.79
CA PRO A 79 15.53 -18.28 -11.06
C PRO A 79 15.01 -16.85 -10.89
N LEU A 80 15.71 -15.89 -11.48
CA LEU A 80 15.29 -14.49 -11.49
C LEU A 80 14.00 -14.33 -12.29
N PRO A 81 13.07 -13.46 -11.86
CA PRO A 81 11.89 -13.14 -12.63
C PRO A 81 12.25 -12.43 -13.94
N ASP A 82 11.28 -12.37 -14.85
CA ASP A 82 11.38 -11.69 -16.15
C ASP A 82 11.24 -10.16 -16.08
N HIS A 83 11.13 -9.61 -14.87
CA HIS A 83 11.00 -8.18 -14.57
C HIS A 83 11.93 -7.78 -13.41
N GLY A 84 12.01 -6.48 -13.12
CA GLY A 84 12.99 -5.93 -12.19
C GLY A 84 14.44 -6.05 -12.66
N LYS A 85 15.39 -5.64 -11.81
CA LYS A 85 16.81 -5.84 -12.12
C LYS A 85 17.17 -7.32 -12.05
N GLN A 86 18.00 -7.76 -12.99
CA GLN A 86 18.51 -9.14 -13.06
C GLN A 86 19.65 -9.36 -12.06
N GLU A 87 19.37 -9.13 -10.78
CA GLU A 87 20.31 -9.26 -9.67
C GLU A 87 19.58 -9.68 -8.38
N TYR A 88 20.30 -10.39 -7.49
CA TYR A 88 19.82 -10.65 -6.14
C TYR A 88 20.14 -9.47 -5.21
N ASP A 89 19.30 -9.21 -4.22
CA ASP A 89 19.51 -8.23 -3.17
C ASP A 89 19.98 -8.92 -1.87
N THR A 90 21.23 -9.40 -1.87
CA THR A 90 21.83 -10.09 -0.71
C THR A 90 21.98 -9.20 0.53
N GLY A 91 21.91 -7.88 0.36
CA GLY A 91 22.00 -6.88 1.42
C GLY A 91 20.66 -6.36 1.97
N PHE A 92 19.52 -6.93 1.57
CA PHE A 92 18.20 -6.46 1.99
C PHE A 92 18.06 -6.34 3.52
N ARG A 93 17.66 -5.16 4.00
CA ARG A 93 17.41 -4.88 5.42
C ARG A 93 15.92 -4.82 5.75
N GLY A 94 15.13 -4.18 4.90
CA GLY A 94 13.73 -3.85 5.14
C GLY A 94 13.54 -2.63 6.06
N GLY A 95 12.29 -2.36 6.41
CA GLY A 95 11.81 -1.24 7.19
C GLY A 95 10.62 -0.56 6.50
N ALA A 96 10.42 0.72 6.80
CA ALA A 96 9.44 1.59 6.15
C ALA A 96 10.01 2.13 4.83
N PHE A 97 9.29 1.96 3.74
CA PHE A 97 9.65 2.44 2.40
C PHE A 97 9.11 3.84 2.06
N HIS A 98 8.52 4.50 3.05
CA HIS A 98 8.06 5.88 3.02
C HIS A 98 8.79 6.70 4.10
N ASN A 99 8.71 8.03 4.04
CA ASN A 99 9.27 8.90 5.06
C ASN A 99 8.58 8.70 6.42
N VAL A 100 9.39 8.60 7.47
CA VAL A 100 8.93 8.38 8.85
C VAL A 100 8.91 9.72 9.58
N ASN A 101 7.70 10.19 9.91
CA ASN A 101 7.51 11.40 10.70
C ASN A 101 7.47 11.06 12.19
N LEU A 102 8.60 11.28 12.87
CA LEU A 102 8.80 10.88 14.28
C LEU A 102 7.82 11.53 15.27
N ALA A 103 7.08 12.57 14.88
CA ALA A 103 6.04 13.17 15.72
C ALA A 103 4.93 12.17 16.08
N TYR A 104 4.57 11.25 15.16
CA TYR A 104 3.55 10.24 15.39
C TYR A 104 4.04 9.03 16.19
N TYR A 105 5.36 8.85 16.31
CA TYR A 105 5.96 7.73 17.01
C TYR A 105 6.35 8.06 18.44
N LYS A 106 6.05 9.27 18.94
CA LYS A 106 6.53 9.77 20.25
C LYS A 106 6.30 8.79 21.42
N ASP A 107 5.20 8.04 21.39
CA ASP A 107 4.74 7.16 22.47
C ASP A 107 5.23 5.69 22.35
N THR A 108 6.16 5.41 21.43
CA THR A 108 6.80 4.09 21.29
C THR A 108 8.33 4.19 21.34
N ILE A 109 9.01 3.17 21.86
CA ILE A 109 10.47 3.05 21.75
C ILE A 109 10.97 2.66 20.35
N LEU A 110 10.10 2.26 19.43
CA LEU A 110 10.45 1.94 18.03
C LEU A 110 10.51 3.21 17.18
N LYS A 111 11.72 3.72 16.88
CA LYS A 111 11.92 4.98 16.12
C LYS A 111 12.62 4.81 14.77
N ASP A 112 13.73 4.08 14.73
CA ASP A 112 14.58 3.94 13.54
C ASP A 112 14.09 2.78 12.66
N VAL A 113 12.89 2.94 12.09
CA VAL A 113 12.26 1.92 11.23
C VAL A 113 12.37 2.23 9.74
N ARG A 114 12.90 3.41 9.35
CA ARG A 114 13.05 3.79 7.94
C ARG A 114 14.02 2.85 7.21
N SER A 115 13.55 2.20 6.14
CA SER A 115 14.42 1.42 5.28
C SER A 115 15.46 2.32 4.61
N ARG A 116 16.69 1.79 4.51
CA ARG A 116 17.82 2.43 3.81
C ARG A 116 18.16 1.71 2.52
N ASP A 117 17.43 0.66 2.16
CA ASP A 117 17.75 -0.22 1.03
C ASP A 117 17.80 0.54 -0.31
N TYR A 118 16.98 1.58 -0.44
CA TYR A 118 16.87 2.41 -1.65
C TYR A 118 17.19 3.88 -1.40
N GLY A 119 18.09 4.15 -0.44
CA GLY A 119 18.49 5.51 -0.06
C GLY A 119 17.31 6.33 0.46
N ASN A 120 17.08 7.50 -0.15
CA ASN A 120 16.00 8.41 0.24
C ASN A 120 14.70 8.20 -0.54
N PHE A 121 14.58 7.11 -1.33
CA PHE A 121 13.38 6.87 -2.13
C PHE A 121 12.16 6.65 -1.23
N ASP A 122 11.17 7.54 -1.34
CA ASP A 122 9.87 7.42 -0.71
C ASP A 122 8.86 6.90 -1.76
N VAL A 123 8.38 5.68 -1.55
CA VAL A 123 7.48 5.02 -2.51
C VAL A 123 6.15 5.75 -2.65
N LEU A 124 5.59 6.27 -1.56
CA LEU A 124 4.28 6.92 -1.58
C LEU A 124 4.36 8.30 -2.21
N GLN A 125 5.36 9.10 -1.83
CA GLN A 125 5.60 10.41 -2.42
C GLN A 125 5.82 10.31 -3.94
N SER A 126 6.49 9.24 -4.39
CA SER A 126 6.81 9.05 -5.81
C SER A 126 5.63 8.48 -6.61
N VAL A 127 4.88 7.53 -6.04
CA VAL A 127 3.83 6.78 -6.76
C VAL A 127 2.49 7.51 -6.77
N ILE A 128 2.05 8.12 -5.65
CA ILE A 128 0.70 8.69 -5.52
C ILE A 128 0.39 9.70 -6.65
N PRO A 129 1.24 10.70 -6.95
CA PRO A 129 0.93 11.66 -8.02
C PRO A 129 0.78 11.01 -9.40
N GLN A 130 1.52 9.92 -9.65
CA GLN A 130 1.49 9.22 -10.94
C GLN A 130 0.33 8.23 -11.05
N ALA A 131 -0.06 7.60 -9.94
CA ALA A 131 -1.25 6.75 -9.85
C ALA A 131 -2.53 7.59 -10.06
N ARG A 132 -2.61 8.78 -9.45
CA ARG A 132 -3.75 9.70 -9.59
C ARG A 132 -4.00 10.11 -11.05
N LYS A 133 -2.96 10.41 -11.83
CA LYS A 133 -3.07 10.71 -13.28
C LYS A 133 -3.72 9.59 -14.08
N ARG A 134 -3.59 8.34 -13.61
CA ARG A 134 -4.12 7.13 -14.23
C ARG A 134 -5.47 6.70 -13.65
N GLY A 135 -6.00 7.44 -12.68
CA GLY A 135 -7.23 7.08 -11.97
C GLY A 135 -7.08 5.79 -11.16
N MET A 136 -5.86 5.48 -10.70
CA MET A 136 -5.59 4.35 -9.81
C MET A 136 -5.70 4.78 -8.35
N ALA A 137 -6.36 3.96 -7.54
CA ALA A 137 -6.37 4.11 -6.09
C ALA A 137 -5.06 3.58 -5.48
N VAL A 138 -4.64 4.15 -4.35
CA VAL A 138 -3.44 3.75 -3.61
C VAL A 138 -3.81 3.40 -2.18
N ILE A 139 -3.77 2.11 -1.87
CA ILE A 139 -3.98 1.56 -0.53
C ILE A 139 -2.63 1.15 0.03
N CYS A 140 -2.30 1.64 1.21
CA CYS A 140 -1.13 1.21 1.96
C CYS A 140 -1.41 -0.11 2.66
N TRP A 141 -0.46 -1.04 2.62
CA TRP A 141 -0.47 -2.19 3.50
C TRP A 141 0.94 -2.44 4.04
N PHE A 142 1.00 -3.02 5.23
CA PHE A 142 2.24 -3.41 5.87
C PHE A 142 2.02 -4.69 6.67
N GLU A 143 3.10 -5.42 6.93
CA GLU A 143 3.07 -6.65 7.71
C GLU A 143 3.80 -6.47 9.05
N ASP A 144 3.36 -7.22 10.06
CA ASP A 144 3.99 -7.30 11.38
C ASP A 144 5.19 -8.28 11.36
N VAL A 145 6.07 -8.13 10.36
CA VAL A 145 7.28 -8.94 10.23
C VAL A 145 8.48 -8.12 10.68
N TRP A 146 9.14 -8.60 11.74
CA TRP A 146 10.23 -7.90 12.40
C TRP A 146 11.54 -8.66 12.34
N ARG A 147 12.63 -7.89 12.31
CA ARG A 147 13.98 -8.39 12.51
C ARG A 147 14.35 -8.37 14.00
N ASN A 148 15.10 -9.39 14.42
CA ASN A 148 15.56 -9.52 15.80
C ASN A 148 16.66 -8.51 16.20
N ASP A 149 17.25 -7.79 15.25
CA ASP A 149 18.28 -6.79 15.51
C ASP A 149 17.76 -5.35 15.46
N VAL A 150 16.43 -5.16 15.37
CA VAL A 150 15.81 -3.84 15.58
C VAL A 150 16.04 -3.43 17.05
N PRO A 151 16.53 -2.21 17.32
CA PRO A 151 16.75 -1.75 18.69
C PRO A 151 15.51 -1.89 19.57
N HIS A 152 15.70 -2.48 20.75
CA HIS A 152 14.66 -2.71 21.77
C HIS A 152 13.54 -3.70 21.40
N ILE A 153 13.65 -4.40 20.27
CA ILE A 153 12.61 -5.33 19.79
C ILE A 153 12.31 -6.44 20.79
N ASP A 154 13.33 -6.87 21.54
CA ASP A 154 13.28 -7.91 22.57
C ASP A 154 12.30 -7.59 23.71
N ARG A 155 12.04 -6.29 23.95
CA ARG A 155 11.09 -5.80 24.96
C ARG A 155 9.64 -5.81 24.47
N LEU A 156 9.44 -5.90 23.15
CA LEU A 156 8.13 -5.87 22.50
C LEU A 156 7.65 -7.25 22.06
N GLN A 157 8.55 -8.22 21.98
CA GLN A 157 8.25 -9.58 21.55
C GLN A 157 7.23 -10.28 22.47
N GLU A 158 6.38 -11.10 21.85
CA GLU A 158 5.56 -12.06 22.58
C GLU A 158 6.42 -13.02 23.40
N LYS A 159 5.80 -13.65 24.39
CA LYS A 159 6.41 -14.74 25.14
C LYS A 159 5.77 -16.06 24.71
N ASP A 160 6.59 -17.05 24.41
CA ASP A 160 6.11 -18.40 24.16
C ASP A 160 5.67 -19.09 25.47
N LEU A 161 5.17 -20.32 25.36
CA LEU A 161 4.69 -21.11 26.52
C LEU A 161 5.77 -21.38 27.58
N TYR A 162 7.05 -21.16 27.27
CA TYR A 162 8.18 -21.34 28.17
C TYR A 162 8.74 -20.00 28.70
N GLY A 163 8.10 -18.87 28.39
CA GLY A 163 8.51 -17.54 28.82
C GLY A 163 9.67 -16.94 27.99
N ARG A 164 10.04 -17.56 26.86
CA ARG A 164 11.10 -17.06 25.96
C ARG A 164 10.50 -16.07 24.95
N ASN A 165 11.32 -15.18 24.42
CA ASN A 165 10.88 -14.30 23.33
C ASN A 165 10.50 -15.11 22.09
N ALA A 166 9.33 -14.83 21.53
CA ALA A 166 8.92 -15.29 20.21
C ALA A 166 9.48 -14.36 19.11
N GLY A 167 9.35 -14.78 17.84
CA GLY A 167 9.73 -13.95 16.69
C GLY A 167 8.73 -12.84 16.36
N THR A 168 7.55 -12.85 16.96
CA THR A 168 6.43 -11.93 16.76
C THR A 168 6.38 -10.87 17.86
N LEU A 169 5.81 -9.70 17.55
CA LEU A 169 5.57 -8.65 18.55
C LEU A 169 4.22 -8.84 19.24
N CYS A 170 4.17 -8.44 20.51
CA CYS A 170 2.98 -8.56 21.33
C CYS A 170 2.02 -7.43 21.01
N PHE A 171 0.87 -7.74 20.41
CA PHE A 171 -0.20 -6.77 20.14
C PHE A 171 -0.80 -6.14 21.41
N ASN A 172 -0.55 -6.73 22.58
CA ASN A 172 -0.95 -6.16 23.88
C ASN A 172 0.12 -5.27 24.52
N ASN A 173 1.34 -5.24 23.98
CA ASN A 173 2.39 -4.35 24.48
C ASN A 173 2.05 -2.89 24.11
N PRO A 174 2.02 -1.95 25.06
CA PRO A 174 1.64 -0.56 24.80
C PRO A 174 2.57 0.15 23.80
N ASP A 175 3.88 -0.12 23.82
CA ASP A 175 4.83 0.45 22.85
C ASP A 175 4.59 -0.09 21.44
N HIS A 176 4.24 -1.37 21.29
CA HIS A 176 3.93 -1.94 19.98
C HIS A 176 2.62 -1.36 19.42
N ARG A 177 1.59 -1.24 20.27
CA ARG A 177 0.32 -0.60 19.89
C ARG A 177 0.52 0.86 19.50
N ALA A 178 1.34 1.60 20.26
CA ALA A 178 1.69 2.98 19.93
C ALA A 178 2.44 3.07 18.59
N TRP A 179 3.32 2.12 18.28
CA TRP A 179 3.96 2.05 16.97
C TRP A 179 2.97 1.79 15.83
N LEU A 180 2.06 0.83 15.98
CA LEU A 180 1.01 0.55 14.98
C LEU A 180 0.16 1.80 14.71
N LEU A 181 -0.27 2.50 15.76
CA LEU A 181 -1.01 3.75 15.64
C LEU A 181 -0.17 4.83 14.96
N GLY A 182 1.09 5.02 15.37
CA GLY A 182 2.00 6.00 14.80
C GLY A 182 2.26 5.76 13.31
N MET A 183 2.42 4.50 12.91
CA MET A 183 2.56 4.08 11.50
C MET A 183 1.29 4.41 10.71
N THR A 184 0.12 4.02 11.21
CA THR A 184 -1.16 4.34 10.56
C THR A 184 -1.35 5.86 10.46
N GLU A 185 -1.12 6.62 11.52
CA GLU A 185 -1.23 8.08 11.50
C GLU A 185 -0.27 8.72 10.51
N ASN A 186 0.99 8.29 10.47
CA ASN A 186 1.96 8.78 9.50
C ASN A 186 1.50 8.54 8.06
N LEU A 187 0.99 7.34 7.76
CA LEU A 187 0.52 6.99 6.42
C LEU A 187 -0.72 7.79 6.00
N VAL A 188 -1.73 7.89 6.86
CA VAL A 188 -3.03 8.49 6.48
C VAL A 188 -3.10 10.01 6.65
N ARG A 189 -2.16 10.61 7.40
CA ARG A 189 -2.12 12.07 7.60
C ARG A 189 -1.12 12.77 6.69
N ASP A 190 0.03 12.15 6.41
CA ASP A 190 1.08 12.79 5.61
C ASP A 190 0.96 12.47 4.10
N TYR A 191 0.14 11.48 3.71
CA TYR A 191 -0.06 11.08 2.31
C TYR A 191 -1.55 11.07 1.92
N ASP A 192 -1.83 11.44 0.67
CA ASP A 192 -3.17 11.40 0.05
C ASP A 192 -3.50 9.99 -0.46
N VAL A 193 -3.67 9.04 0.46
CA VAL A 193 -4.01 7.64 0.21
C VAL A 193 -5.53 7.42 0.19
N ASP A 194 -6.00 6.31 -0.39
CA ASP A 194 -7.43 5.98 -0.57
C ASP A 194 -8.03 5.05 0.48
#